data_AF-A0A9D1JS86-F1
#
_entry.id   AF-A0A9D1JS86-F1
#
_cell.length_a   1.000
_cell.length_b   1.000
_cell.length_c   1.000
_cell.angle_alpha   90.00
_cell.angle_beta   90.00
_cell.angle_gamma   90.00
#
_symmetry.space_group_name_H-M   'P 1'
#
loop_
_entity.id
_entity.type
_entity.pdbx_description
1 polymer ?
#
loop_
_entity_poly.entity_id
_entity_poly.type
_entity_poly.pdbx_seq_one_letter_code
_entity_poly.pdbx_strand_id
1 'polypeptide(L)'
;MGTPFTKDMNIITNFLKDMDIIAALDDQPNDVGGLTAAELKAKFDEGGKAIQAFLNDTLIPEVVGLDATEASRKEAEQLRVASEQARVKAEQARVTAEQARVTAEAEREHAEYLRQSGETGRIQGENTRRTQEAGRAREELARVEAEQGRAAAESARVDAEAARAAAEAQRVDSTTGIVAQATKQAQLASDGAAAAVEAQAAARQSAEAAAASQEQAAASAQTASTDAQTAQTAASTATEQAQAAQSWAVGGTGTRPEEDHDNAKYWAGVAHDAAGGGVVSFHGRTGAVLPQAGDYTAEMVGAASLDSDGKVPVEQLPAIGGTRMCRLVVGAADDGWTEKDCDYLCDGVDDQAEIQAAIDALPEAGGEIRLLEGSYYLSGQFVVSKADVTLRGTPGATRLYAAYKLSGLNFFVRVTADRCTLSGLWLSPGNGISGGMACGVELTGKEGALDTVDLRNFSMTALSVSKTAEDCSVRFCRTSADGGMVAMGPRCTFYGCVIGQGGLLCYGEESLVFCNRVRGMNSTICGTHSVATNNLFDASNYYDSYGAFVGNPKQYGGIAFVGNVVKPNKSGNQFSLRLDGNENIVTGNILVQYGHTDNGTGNLVDGNLVTTGGVSDGV
;
A
#
# COMPACT_ATOMS: atom_id res chain seq x y z
N MET A 1 -91.72 -22.00 -64.02
CA MET A 1 -92.43 -22.06 -65.32
C MET A 1 -92.19 -23.45 -65.90
N GLY A 2 -93.18 -24.07 -66.54
CA GLY A 2 -92.96 -25.31 -67.29
C GLY A 2 -92.11 -25.02 -68.54
N THR A 3 -91.28 -25.98 -68.97
CA THR A 3 -90.43 -25.83 -70.15
C THR A 3 -91.24 -25.77 -71.45
N PRO A 4 -91.02 -24.78 -72.34
CA PRO A 4 -91.82 -24.60 -73.57
C PRO A 4 -91.93 -25.84 -74.45
N PHE A 5 -90.82 -26.59 -74.61
CA PHE A 5 -90.70 -27.83 -75.39
C PHE A 5 -91.86 -28.83 -75.27
N THR A 6 -92.48 -28.93 -74.09
CA THR A 6 -93.62 -29.84 -73.85
C THR A 6 -94.89 -29.44 -74.59
N LYS A 7 -95.03 -28.16 -74.98
CA LYS A 7 -96.12 -27.66 -75.83
C LYS A 7 -95.81 -27.89 -77.30
N ASP A 8 -94.56 -27.62 -77.70
CA ASP A 8 -94.07 -27.72 -79.07
C ASP A 8 -94.23 -29.13 -79.67
N MET A 9 -94.08 -30.18 -78.84
CA MET A 9 -94.33 -31.56 -79.23
C MET A 9 -95.79 -31.85 -79.63
N ASN A 10 -96.78 -31.22 -78.97
CA ASN A 10 -98.19 -31.43 -79.30
C ASN A 10 -98.58 -30.77 -80.62
N ILE A 11 -97.95 -29.64 -80.98
CA ILE A 11 -98.17 -28.94 -82.26
C ILE A 11 -97.86 -29.88 -83.43
N ILE A 12 -96.69 -30.55 -83.41
CA ILE A 12 -96.30 -31.51 -84.46
C ILE A 12 -97.17 -32.77 -84.44
N THR A 13 -97.58 -33.23 -83.25
CA THR A 13 -98.37 -34.47 -83.09
C THR A 13 -99.74 -34.39 -83.76
N ASN A 14 -100.37 -33.21 -83.80
CA ASN A 14 -101.63 -33.03 -84.54
C ASN A 14 -101.42 -33.10 -86.07
N PHE A 15 -100.30 -32.57 -86.58
CA PHE A 15 -100.01 -32.57 -88.03
C PHE A 15 -99.78 -33.97 -88.60
N LEU A 16 -99.26 -34.89 -87.78
CA LEU A 16 -98.97 -36.28 -88.19
C LEU A 16 -100.22 -37.17 -88.33
N LYS A 17 -101.40 -36.74 -87.85
CA LYS A 17 -102.54 -37.66 -87.69
C LYS A 17 -103.41 -37.82 -88.94
N ASP A 18 -103.45 -36.78 -89.79
CA ASP A 18 -104.38 -36.67 -90.92
C ASP A 18 -103.68 -36.47 -92.28
N MET A 19 -102.37 -36.77 -92.38
CA MET A 19 -101.59 -36.64 -93.63
C MET A 19 -101.57 -37.90 -94.50
N ASP A 20 -101.69 -39.10 -93.92
CA ASP A 20 -101.61 -40.39 -94.63
C ASP A 20 -102.90 -40.76 -95.42
N ILE A 21 -103.81 -39.79 -95.63
CA ILE A 21 -105.10 -39.97 -96.34
C ILE A 21 -104.92 -40.59 -97.75
N ILE A 22 -103.79 -40.32 -98.42
CA ILE A 22 -103.49 -40.84 -99.76
C ILE A 22 -102.87 -42.25 -99.68
N ALA A 23 -102.14 -42.57 -98.62
CA ALA A 23 -101.50 -43.88 -98.43
C ALA A 23 -102.47 -44.99 -97.99
N ALA A 24 -103.71 -44.64 -97.65
CA ALA A 24 -104.80 -45.54 -97.31
C ALA A 24 -105.71 -45.89 -98.51
N LEU A 25 -105.29 -45.56 -99.74
CA LEU A 25 -106.03 -45.83 -100.97
C LEU A 25 -105.48 -47.07 -101.70
N ASP A 26 -106.34 -47.77 -102.45
CA ASP A 26 -105.99 -48.97 -103.20
C ASP A 26 -105.16 -48.64 -104.46
N ASP A 27 -104.22 -49.51 -104.82
CA ASP A 27 -103.22 -49.32 -105.89
C ASP A 27 -103.84 -49.30 -107.31
N GLN A 28 -105.08 -49.80 -107.46
CA GLN A 28 -105.73 -49.97 -108.77
C GLN A 28 -106.96 -49.05 -108.95
N PRO A 29 -106.88 -47.97 -109.76
CA PRO A 29 -107.86 -46.88 -109.76
C PRO A 29 -109.22 -47.19 -110.42
N ASN A 30 -109.59 -48.47 -110.63
CA ASN A 30 -110.91 -48.91 -111.12
C ASN A 30 -111.29 -50.36 -110.69
N ASP A 31 -110.64 -50.96 -109.69
CA ASP A 31 -111.11 -52.25 -109.15
C ASP A 31 -112.38 -52.06 -108.28
N VAL A 32 -113.04 -53.14 -107.84
CA VAL A 32 -114.41 -53.16 -107.27
C VAL A 32 -114.49 -52.59 -105.85
N GLY A 33 -114.14 -51.31 -105.71
CA GLY A 33 -114.07 -50.53 -104.48
C GLY A 33 -113.39 -49.15 -104.63
N GLY A 34 -112.80 -48.85 -105.81
CA GLY A 34 -112.09 -47.58 -106.05
C GLY A 34 -112.98 -46.33 -106.01
N LEU A 35 -112.43 -45.23 -105.47
CA LEU A 35 -113.06 -43.90 -105.47
C LEU A 35 -113.15 -43.31 -106.87
N THR A 36 -114.20 -42.54 -107.16
CA THR A 36 -114.25 -41.76 -108.40
C THR A 36 -113.21 -40.64 -108.40
N ALA A 37 -112.82 -40.14 -109.58
CA ALA A 37 -111.86 -39.04 -109.71
C ALA A 37 -112.30 -37.76 -108.96
N ALA A 38 -113.60 -37.55 -108.74
CA ALA A 38 -114.12 -36.44 -107.95
C ALA A 38 -113.89 -36.63 -106.45
N GLU A 39 -114.08 -37.85 -105.93
CA GLU A 39 -113.86 -38.20 -104.52
C GLU A 39 -112.36 -38.27 -104.19
N LEU A 40 -111.55 -38.82 -105.11
CA LEU A 40 -110.09 -38.79 -105.02
C LEU A 40 -109.56 -37.35 -104.95
N LYS A 41 -110.08 -36.45 -105.80
CA LYS A 41 -109.74 -35.02 -105.71
C LYS A 41 -110.23 -34.39 -104.41
N ALA A 42 -111.43 -34.72 -103.92
CA ALA A 42 -111.92 -34.21 -102.64
C ALA A 42 -111.00 -34.62 -101.47
N LYS A 43 -110.50 -35.87 -101.47
CA LYS A 43 -109.50 -36.35 -100.50
C LYS A 43 -108.13 -35.70 -100.64
N PHE A 44 -107.68 -35.40 -101.85
CA PHE A 44 -106.45 -34.63 -102.05
C PHE A 44 -106.58 -33.17 -101.55
N ASP A 45 -107.72 -32.53 -101.84
CA ASP A 45 -108.01 -31.16 -101.40
C ASP A 45 -108.21 -31.06 -99.87
N GLU A 46 -108.60 -32.15 -99.19
CA GLU A 46 -108.74 -32.23 -97.74
C GLU A 46 -107.39 -32.07 -97.03
N GLY A 47 -106.35 -32.79 -97.48
CA GLY A 47 -104.99 -32.63 -96.94
C GLY A 47 -104.43 -31.22 -97.13
N GLY A 48 -104.66 -30.61 -98.30
CA GLY A 48 -104.27 -29.21 -98.56
C GLY A 48 -104.96 -28.19 -97.63
N LYS A 49 -106.24 -28.41 -97.31
CA LYS A 49 -106.99 -27.57 -96.36
C LYS A 49 -106.57 -27.80 -94.92
N ALA A 50 -106.25 -29.04 -94.52
CA ALA A 50 -105.74 -29.35 -93.19
C ALA A 50 -104.42 -28.60 -92.90
N ILE A 51 -103.50 -28.59 -93.87
CA ILE A 51 -102.26 -27.80 -93.79
C ILE A 51 -102.57 -26.30 -93.67
N GLN A 52 -103.49 -25.77 -94.48
CA GLN A 52 -103.85 -24.35 -94.45
C GLN A 52 -104.45 -23.91 -93.11
N ALA A 53 -105.37 -24.70 -92.54
CA ALA A 53 -105.96 -24.43 -91.24
C ALA A 53 -104.92 -24.53 -90.11
N PHE A 54 -104.08 -25.56 -90.11
CA PHE A 54 -103.01 -25.71 -89.12
C PHE A 54 -102.02 -24.52 -89.14
N LEU A 55 -101.62 -24.05 -90.32
CA LEU A 55 -100.73 -22.89 -90.46
C LEU A 55 -101.38 -21.60 -89.94
N ASN A 56 -102.62 -21.31 -90.36
CA ASN A 56 -103.30 -20.05 -90.05
C ASN A 56 -103.86 -19.97 -88.63
N ASP A 57 -104.44 -21.06 -88.13
CA ASP A 57 -105.25 -21.07 -86.91
C ASP A 57 -104.47 -21.60 -85.69
N THR A 58 -103.35 -22.30 -85.92
CA THR A 58 -102.46 -22.82 -84.85
C THR A 58 -101.06 -22.21 -84.93
N LEU A 59 -100.31 -22.49 -86.01
CA LEU A 59 -98.87 -22.19 -86.03
C LEU A 59 -98.56 -20.69 -86.04
N ILE A 60 -99.22 -19.90 -86.90
CA ILE A 60 -98.98 -18.44 -86.98
C ILE A 60 -99.36 -17.74 -85.67
N PRO A 61 -100.55 -17.98 -85.05
CA PRO A 61 -100.90 -17.42 -83.75
C PRO A 61 -99.92 -17.78 -82.62
N GLU A 62 -99.40 -19.00 -82.59
CA GLU A 62 -98.44 -19.41 -81.56
C GLU A 62 -97.03 -18.85 -81.80
N VAL A 63 -96.56 -18.78 -83.05
CA VAL A 63 -95.28 -18.14 -83.40
C VAL A 63 -95.29 -16.63 -83.12
N VAL A 64 -96.37 -15.93 -83.48
CA VAL A 64 -96.56 -14.51 -83.11
C VAL A 64 -96.77 -14.35 -81.60
N GLY A 65 -97.30 -15.37 -80.92
CA GLY A 65 -97.35 -15.42 -79.45
C GLY A 65 -95.96 -15.55 -78.79
N LEU A 66 -94.96 -16.10 -79.47
CA LEU A 66 -93.58 -16.24 -78.97
C LEU A 66 -92.77 -14.93 -79.07
N ASP A 67 -93.22 -13.93 -79.85
CA ASP A 67 -92.64 -12.58 -79.83
C ASP A 67 -92.79 -11.87 -78.46
N ALA A 68 -93.62 -12.41 -77.56
CA ALA A 68 -93.66 -12.04 -76.14
C ALA A 68 -92.29 -12.18 -75.42
N THR A 69 -91.31 -12.85 -76.03
CA THR A 69 -89.94 -12.94 -75.51
C THR A 69 -89.06 -11.72 -75.80
N GLU A 70 -89.36 -10.91 -76.82
CA GLU A 70 -88.47 -9.81 -77.24
C GLU A 70 -88.45 -8.62 -76.26
N ALA A 71 -89.58 -8.36 -75.57
CA ALA A 71 -89.65 -7.36 -74.51
C ALA A 71 -88.79 -7.78 -73.31
N SER A 72 -89.00 -8.97 -72.77
CA SER A 72 -88.22 -9.50 -71.65
C SER A 72 -86.74 -9.72 -71.99
N ARG A 73 -86.40 -10.02 -73.25
CA ARG A 73 -85.01 -10.05 -73.72
C ARG A 73 -84.35 -8.67 -73.65
N LYS A 74 -85.07 -7.61 -74.04
CA LYS A 74 -84.59 -6.22 -73.92
C LYS A 74 -84.43 -5.78 -72.47
N GLU A 75 -85.37 -6.12 -71.59
CA GLU A 75 -85.26 -5.83 -70.15
C GLU A 75 -84.08 -6.57 -69.51
N ALA A 76 -83.91 -7.86 -69.80
CA ALA A 76 -82.79 -8.65 -69.31
C ALA A 76 -81.44 -8.14 -69.82
N GLU A 77 -81.34 -7.73 -71.09
CA GLU A 77 -80.12 -7.14 -71.65
C GLU A 77 -79.84 -5.74 -71.07
N GLN A 78 -80.86 -4.92 -70.82
CA GLN A 78 -80.69 -3.64 -70.11
C GLN A 78 -80.19 -3.85 -68.68
N LEU A 79 -80.71 -4.83 -67.95
CA LEU A 79 -80.22 -5.20 -66.62
C LEU A 79 -78.78 -5.74 -66.66
N ARG A 80 -78.43 -6.54 -67.67
CA ARG A 80 -77.06 -7.03 -67.88
C ARG A 80 -76.09 -5.88 -68.18
N VAL A 81 -76.47 -4.96 -69.06
CA VAL A 81 -75.67 -3.77 -69.41
C VAL A 81 -75.51 -2.84 -68.22
N ALA A 82 -76.57 -2.60 -67.43
CA ALA A 82 -76.49 -1.80 -66.21
C ALA A 82 -75.55 -2.45 -65.16
N SER A 83 -75.64 -3.78 -65.00
CA SER A 83 -74.77 -4.55 -64.11
C SER A 83 -73.30 -4.49 -64.55
N GLU A 84 -73.04 -4.61 -65.86
CA GLU A 84 -71.68 -4.52 -66.41
C GLU A 84 -71.12 -3.09 -66.31
N GLN A 85 -71.94 -2.05 -66.52
CA GLN A 85 -71.54 -0.66 -66.26
C GLN A 85 -71.22 -0.41 -64.78
N ALA A 86 -71.95 -1.03 -63.85
CA ALA A 86 -71.65 -0.98 -62.42
C ALA A 86 -70.33 -1.69 -62.10
N ARG A 87 -70.10 -2.89 -62.68
CA ARG A 87 -68.84 -3.64 -62.54
C ARG A 87 -67.64 -2.85 -63.06
N VAL A 88 -67.75 -2.23 -64.24
CA VAL A 88 -66.70 -1.40 -64.84
C VAL A 88 -66.41 -0.16 -64.00
N LYS A 89 -67.43 0.51 -63.44
CA LYS A 89 -67.23 1.64 -62.50
C LYS A 89 -66.52 1.21 -61.22
N ALA A 90 -66.90 0.07 -60.65
CA ALA A 90 -66.26 -0.47 -59.44
C ALA A 90 -64.80 -0.87 -59.70
N GLU A 91 -64.51 -1.50 -60.84
CA GLU A 91 -63.15 -1.88 -61.24
C GLU A 91 -62.28 -0.64 -61.54
N GLN A 92 -62.83 0.39 -62.21
CA GLN A 92 -62.13 1.65 -62.40
C GLN A 92 -61.81 2.36 -61.08
N ALA A 93 -62.73 2.33 -60.10
CA ALA A 93 -62.46 2.86 -58.76
C ALA A 93 -61.37 2.04 -58.03
N ARG A 94 -61.38 0.71 -58.17
CA ARG A 94 -60.33 -0.18 -57.62
C ARG A 94 -58.96 0.13 -58.22
N VAL A 95 -58.88 0.34 -59.53
CA VAL A 95 -57.63 0.72 -60.23
C VAL A 95 -57.12 2.07 -59.75
N THR A 96 -57.99 3.08 -59.60
CA THR A 96 -57.59 4.39 -59.06
C THR A 96 -57.11 4.30 -57.61
N ALA A 97 -57.77 3.52 -56.76
CA ALA A 97 -57.35 3.30 -55.37
C ALA A 97 -56.00 2.57 -55.28
N GLU A 98 -55.78 1.55 -56.12
CA GLU A 98 -54.51 0.82 -56.18
C GLU A 98 -53.37 1.70 -56.70
N GLN A 99 -53.62 2.55 -57.71
CA GLN A 99 -52.63 3.51 -58.19
C GLN A 99 -52.25 4.53 -57.11
N ALA A 100 -53.21 5.01 -56.30
CA ALA A 100 -52.94 5.88 -55.16
C ALA A 100 -52.13 5.15 -54.07
N ARG A 101 -52.42 3.86 -53.82
CA ARG A 101 -51.66 3.02 -52.89
C ARG A 101 -50.20 2.86 -53.34
N VAL A 102 -49.97 2.63 -54.64
CA VAL A 102 -48.61 2.51 -55.22
C VAL A 102 -47.82 3.81 -55.04
N THR A 103 -48.43 4.98 -55.30
CA THR A 103 -47.76 6.27 -55.07
C THR A 103 -47.40 6.48 -53.60
N ALA A 104 -48.34 6.21 -52.68
CA ALA A 104 -48.12 6.35 -51.24
C ALA A 104 -47.11 5.35 -50.66
N GLU A 105 -46.89 4.20 -51.32
CA GLU A 105 -45.83 3.25 -50.96
C GLU A 105 -44.46 3.77 -51.41
N ALA A 106 -44.35 4.27 -52.64
CA ALA A 106 -43.12 4.86 -53.18
C ALA A 106 -42.67 6.14 -52.43
N GLU A 107 -43.62 6.98 -52.01
CA GLU A 107 -43.35 8.12 -51.14
C GLU A 107 -42.79 7.68 -49.77
N ARG A 108 -43.31 6.59 -49.20
CA ARG A 108 -42.82 6.03 -47.93
C ARG A 108 -41.43 5.39 -48.07
N GLU A 109 -41.18 4.69 -49.17
CA GLU A 109 -39.86 4.14 -49.51
C GLU A 109 -38.82 5.27 -49.64
N HIS A 110 -39.16 6.36 -50.35
CA HIS A 110 -38.26 7.50 -50.48
C HIS A 110 -38.00 8.22 -49.15
N ALA A 111 -39.03 8.40 -48.31
CA ALA A 111 -38.87 8.96 -46.97
C ALA A 111 -37.97 8.10 -46.06
N GLU A 112 -38.10 6.77 -46.14
CA GLU A 112 -37.25 5.83 -45.40
C GLU A 112 -35.80 5.83 -45.92
N TYR A 113 -35.59 5.90 -47.24
CA TYR A 113 -34.26 6.09 -47.82
C TYR A 113 -33.59 7.38 -47.32
N LEU A 114 -34.32 8.51 -47.31
CA LEU A 114 -33.80 9.78 -46.77
C LEU A 114 -33.47 9.67 -45.27
N ARG A 115 -34.30 8.96 -44.49
CA ARG A 115 -34.04 8.70 -43.07
C ARG A 115 -32.76 7.88 -42.86
N GLN A 116 -32.55 6.82 -43.65
CA GLN A 116 -31.35 5.99 -43.61
C GLN A 116 -30.09 6.76 -44.04
N SER A 117 -30.20 7.60 -45.07
CA SER A 117 -29.11 8.48 -45.51
C SER A 117 -28.74 9.51 -44.44
N GLY A 118 -29.72 10.12 -43.77
CA GLY A 118 -29.50 11.06 -42.66
C GLY A 118 -28.84 10.40 -41.45
N GLU A 119 -29.30 9.21 -41.08
CA GLU A 119 -28.72 8.42 -39.98
C GLU A 119 -27.29 7.99 -40.29
N THR A 120 -27.00 7.61 -41.55
CA THR A 120 -25.63 7.30 -42.00
C THR A 120 -24.71 8.52 -41.85
N GLY A 121 -25.17 9.71 -42.25
CA GLY A 121 -24.43 10.96 -42.06
C GLY A 121 -24.20 11.29 -40.57
N ARG A 122 -25.20 11.06 -39.71
CA ARG A 122 -25.09 11.23 -38.25
C ARG A 122 -24.02 10.32 -37.65
N ILE A 123 -23.96 9.05 -38.08
CA ILE A 123 -22.94 8.08 -37.65
C ILE A 123 -21.53 8.51 -38.11
N GLN A 124 -21.38 8.98 -39.35
CA GLN A 124 -20.10 9.50 -39.84
C GLN A 124 -19.61 10.73 -39.07
N GLY A 125 -20.51 11.67 -38.75
CA GLY A 125 -20.20 12.85 -37.93
C GLY A 125 -19.78 12.47 -36.50
N GLU A 126 -20.50 11.54 -35.87
CA GLU A 126 -20.17 11.05 -34.52
C GLU A 126 -18.83 10.29 -34.48
N ASN A 127 -18.52 9.47 -35.49
CA ASN A 127 -17.21 8.81 -35.61
C ASN A 127 -16.07 9.82 -35.83
N THR A 128 -16.32 10.89 -36.57
CA THR A 128 -15.37 11.99 -36.76
C THR A 128 -15.10 12.71 -35.43
N ARG A 129 -16.17 13.04 -34.68
CA ARG A 129 -16.08 13.65 -33.33
C ARG A 129 -15.28 12.79 -32.36
N ARG A 130 -15.52 11.47 -32.34
CA ARG A 130 -14.78 10.51 -31.51
C ARG A 130 -13.30 10.45 -31.86
N THR A 131 -12.98 10.48 -33.16
CA THR A 131 -11.58 10.48 -33.63
C THR A 131 -10.84 11.75 -33.21
N GLN A 132 -11.51 12.91 -33.29
CA GLN A 132 -10.97 14.17 -32.80
C GLN A 132 -10.77 14.16 -31.27
N GLU A 133 -11.72 13.60 -30.51
CA GLU A 133 -11.62 13.52 -29.05
C GLU A 133 -10.49 12.60 -28.58
N ALA A 134 -10.32 11.45 -29.24
CA ALA A 134 -9.18 10.55 -29.01
C ALA A 134 -7.83 11.21 -29.37
N GLY A 135 -7.82 12.15 -30.33
CA GLY A 135 -6.67 13.01 -30.61
C GLY A 135 -6.37 13.95 -29.45
N ARG A 136 -7.37 14.74 -29.01
CA ARG A 136 -7.23 15.68 -27.88
C ARG A 136 -6.79 15.00 -26.59
N ALA A 137 -7.32 13.81 -26.29
CA ALA A 137 -6.93 13.03 -25.12
C ALA A 137 -5.46 12.59 -25.14
N ARG A 138 -4.90 12.28 -26.32
CA ARG A 138 -3.47 11.93 -26.49
C ARG A 138 -2.55 13.15 -26.35
N GLU A 139 -2.98 14.30 -26.89
CA GLU A 139 -2.24 15.56 -26.74
C GLU A 139 -2.23 16.04 -25.27
N GLU A 140 -3.35 15.86 -24.56
CA GLU A 140 -3.46 16.13 -23.12
C GLU A 140 -2.56 15.19 -22.30
N LEU A 141 -2.60 13.87 -22.56
CA LEU A 141 -1.74 12.90 -21.89
C LEU A 141 -0.25 13.24 -22.08
N ALA A 142 0.19 13.51 -23.32
CA ALA A 142 1.57 13.90 -23.60
C ALA A 142 1.98 15.20 -22.88
N ARG A 143 1.04 16.13 -22.64
CA ARG A 143 1.29 17.32 -21.83
C ARG A 143 1.46 16.98 -20.35
N VAL A 144 0.66 16.06 -19.81
CA VAL A 144 0.77 15.59 -18.41
C VAL A 144 2.07 14.83 -18.19
N GLU A 145 2.47 13.94 -19.09
CA GLU A 145 3.76 13.23 -19.05
C GLU A 145 4.94 14.21 -19.09
N ALA A 146 4.89 15.22 -19.96
CA ALA A 146 5.90 16.27 -20.01
C ALA A 146 5.97 17.10 -18.71
N GLU A 147 4.83 17.37 -18.06
CA GLU A 147 4.79 18.09 -16.79
C GLU A 147 5.32 17.25 -15.62
N GLN A 148 4.99 15.96 -15.57
CA GLN A 148 5.58 15.02 -14.62
C GLN A 148 7.10 14.95 -14.80
N GLY A 149 7.60 14.94 -16.04
CA GLY A 149 9.02 15.04 -16.35
C GLY A 149 9.67 16.34 -15.84
N ARG A 150 8.99 17.48 -15.95
CA ARG A 150 9.45 18.76 -15.38
C ARG A 150 9.47 18.73 -13.84
N ALA A 151 8.43 18.20 -13.21
CA ALA A 151 8.34 18.09 -11.76
C ALA A 151 9.44 17.17 -11.18
N ALA A 152 9.70 16.03 -11.82
CA ALA A 152 10.77 15.11 -11.43
C ALA A 152 12.17 15.75 -11.58
N ALA A 153 12.40 16.50 -12.67
CA ALA A 153 13.65 17.23 -12.87
C ALA A 153 13.86 18.34 -11.83
N GLU A 154 12.80 19.05 -11.43
CA GLU A 154 12.86 20.07 -10.39
C GLU A 154 13.06 19.47 -8.99
N SER A 155 12.44 18.32 -8.68
CA SER A 155 12.73 17.58 -7.43
C SER A 155 14.20 17.19 -7.36
N ALA A 156 14.75 16.57 -8.42
CA ALA A 156 16.16 16.21 -8.49
C ALA A 156 17.10 17.43 -8.38
N ARG A 157 16.66 18.60 -8.86
CA ARG A 157 17.39 19.87 -8.68
C ARG A 157 17.36 20.35 -7.22
N VAL A 158 16.23 20.21 -6.54
CA VAL A 158 16.09 20.52 -5.10
C VAL A 158 16.94 19.58 -4.25
N ASP A 159 16.91 18.28 -4.52
CA ASP A 159 17.72 17.27 -3.83
C ASP A 159 19.22 17.52 -4.01
N ALA A 160 19.65 17.88 -5.23
CA ALA A 160 21.04 18.25 -5.52
C ALA A 160 21.48 19.55 -4.81
N GLU A 161 20.58 20.52 -4.65
CA GLU A 161 20.87 21.76 -3.91
C GLU A 161 20.90 21.53 -2.40
N ALA A 162 20.01 20.67 -1.87
CA ALA A 162 20.03 20.24 -0.47
C ALA A 162 21.32 19.47 -0.12
N ALA A 163 21.75 18.56 -1.01
CA ALA A 163 23.03 17.86 -0.87
C ALA A 163 24.23 18.83 -0.93
N ARG A 164 24.19 19.86 -1.79
CA ARG A 164 25.21 20.93 -1.81
C ARG A 164 25.22 21.73 -0.52
N ALA A 165 24.06 22.12 0.01
CA ALA A 165 23.93 22.85 1.26
C ALA A 165 24.46 22.03 2.46
N ALA A 166 24.18 20.73 2.52
CA ALA A 166 24.72 19.84 3.53
C ALA A 166 26.25 19.69 3.45
N ALA A 167 26.81 19.55 2.24
CA ALA A 167 28.25 19.51 2.04
C ALA A 167 28.95 20.83 2.42
N GLU A 168 28.32 21.97 2.11
CA GLU A 168 28.82 23.30 2.50
C GLU A 168 28.75 23.51 4.02
N ALA A 169 27.68 23.04 4.69
CA ALA A 169 27.59 23.06 6.15
C ALA A 169 28.71 22.22 6.80
N GLN A 170 28.97 21.00 6.32
CA GLN A 170 30.10 20.18 6.78
C GLN A 170 31.46 20.86 6.53
N ARG A 171 31.61 21.59 5.42
CA ARG A 171 32.82 22.38 5.13
C ARG A 171 32.99 23.54 6.13
N VAL A 172 31.90 24.22 6.50
CA VAL A 172 31.89 25.28 7.52
C VAL A 172 32.21 24.74 8.91
N ASP A 173 31.61 23.62 9.32
CA ASP A 173 31.90 22.95 10.60
C ASP A 173 33.36 22.50 10.67
N SER A 174 33.87 21.84 9.62
CA SER A 174 35.28 21.44 9.55
C SER A 174 36.23 22.64 9.59
N THR A 175 35.88 23.75 8.94
CA THR A 175 36.67 25.00 8.99
C THR A 175 36.65 25.58 10.41
N THR A 176 35.50 25.56 11.07
CA THR A 176 35.32 26.06 12.44
C THR A 176 36.12 25.22 13.45
N GLY A 177 36.10 23.89 13.31
CA GLY A 177 36.93 22.98 14.11
C GLY A 177 38.43 23.20 13.92
N ILE A 178 38.89 23.43 12.68
CA ILE A 178 40.29 23.78 12.38
C ILE A 178 40.67 25.12 13.03
N VAL A 179 39.83 26.15 12.94
CA VAL A 179 40.08 27.46 13.56
C VAL A 179 40.09 27.36 15.09
N ALA A 180 39.19 26.60 15.70
CA ALA A 180 39.16 26.36 17.14
C ALA A 180 40.44 25.63 17.63
N GLN A 181 40.88 24.60 16.90
CA GLN A 181 42.11 23.87 17.22
C GLN A 181 43.36 24.74 17.04
N ALA A 182 43.44 25.54 15.97
CA ALA A 182 44.53 26.48 15.75
C ALA A 182 44.57 27.57 16.85
N THR A 183 43.41 28.09 17.26
CA THR A 183 43.29 29.05 18.38
C THR A 183 43.77 28.42 19.69
N LYS A 184 43.39 27.16 19.97
CA LYS A 184 43.85 26.43 21.16
C LYS A 184 45.37 26.18 21.14
N GLN A 185 45.95 25.86 19.98
CA GLN A 185 47.40 25.73 19.82
C GLN A 185 48.14 27.06 20.01
N ALA A 186 47.59 28.16 19.51
CA ALA A 186 48.15 29.50 19.74
C ALA A 186 48.10 29.90 21.22
N GLN A 187 47.00 29.61 21.92
CA GLN A 187 46.89 29.86 23.36
C GLN A 187 47.91 29.03 24.14
N LEU A 188 48.01 27.72 23.89
CA LEU A 188 49.00 26.84 24.54
C LEU A 188 50.45 27.29 24.30
N ALA A 189 50.76 27.84 23.12
CA ALA A 189 52.06 28.43 22.84
C ALA A 189 52.29 29.74 23.61
N SER A 190 51.25 30.56 23.79
CA SER A 190 51.32 31.77 24.60
C SER A 190 51.47 31.47 26.09
N ASP A 191 50.74 30.50 26.62
CA ASP A 191 50.80 30.03 28.01
C ASP A 191 52.18 29.42 28.30
N GLY A 192 52.71 28.62 27.37
CA GLY A 192 54.08 28.08 27.45
C GLY A 192 55.16 29.16 27.41
N ALA A 193 54.97 30.24 26.65
CA ALA A 193 55.87 31.39 26.66
C ALA A 193 55.81 32.17 27.97
N ALA A 194 54.61 32.34 28.57
CA ALA A 194 54.46 32.96 29.88
C ALA A 194 55.15 32.12 30.99
N ALA A 195 54.92 30.80 31.01
CA ALA A 195 55.58 29.89 31.94
C ALA A 195 57.12 29.88 31.80
N ALA A 196 57.64 30.06 30.58
CA ALA A 196 59.08 30.21 30.35
C ALA A 196 59.64 31.51 30.94
N VAL A 197 58.90 32.62 30.87
CA VAL A 197 59.26 33.90 31.50
C VAL A 197 59.22 33.80 33.03
N GLU A 198 58.21 33.15 33.60
CA GLU A 198 58.13 32.89 35.05
C GLU A 198 59.27 32.01 35.54
N ALA A 199 59.58 30.92 34.83
CA ALA A 199 60.74 30.07 35.15
C ALA A 199 62.07 30.85 35.08
N GLN A 200 62.21 31.76 34.12
CA GLN A 200 63.40 32.61 34.00
C GLN A 200 63.48 33.67 35.12
N ALA A 201 62.35 34.18 35.60
CA ALA A 201 62.28 35.04 36.78
C ALA A 201 62.63 34.29 38.07
N ALA A 202 62.11 33.07 38.26
CA ALA A 202 62.44 32.21 39.41
C ALA A 202 63.93 31.81 39.43
N ALA A 203 64.51 31.51 38.26
CA ALA A 203 65.94 31.25 38.12
C ALA A 203 66.78 32.49 38.47
N ARG A 204 66.35 33.69 38.06
CA ARG A 204 66.98 34.95 38.44
C ARG A 204 66.92 35.19 39.96
N GLN A 205 65.75 35.03 40.57
CA GLN A 205 65.57 35.20 42.02
C GLN A 205 66.44 34.21 42.83
N SER A 206 66.60 32.99 42.31
CA SER A 206 67.51 31.97 42.88
C SER A 206 68.98 32.40 42.80
N ALA A 207 69.40 33.03 41.70
CA ALA A 207 70.75 33.57 41.54
C ALA A 207 71.01 34.79 42.44
N GLU A 208 70.01 35.67 42.61
CA GLU A 208 70.08 36.83 43.52
C GLU A 208 70.16 36.37 44.99
N ALA A 209 69.42 35.32 45.38
CA ALA A 209 69.53 34.71 46.70
C ALA A 209 70.90 34.04 46.94
N ALA A 210 71.49 33.41 45.91
CA ALA A 210 72.84 32.85 45.98
C ALA A 210 73.91 33.94 46.16
N ALA A 211 73.76 35.08 45.48
CA ALA A 211 74.65 36.23 45.64
C ALA A 211 74.56 36.85 47.05
N ALA A 212 73.35 37.05 47.57
CA ALA A 212 73.15 37.52 48.95
C ALA A 212 73.73 36.56 50.01
N SER A 213 73.62 35.24 49.78
CA SER A 213 74.26 34.22 50.61
C SER A 213 75.80 34.33 50.59
N GLN A 214 76.36 34.72 49.44
CA GLN A 214 77.79 34.95 49.27
C GLN A 214 78.26 36.21 50.02
N GLU A 215 77.47 37.30 50.00
CA GLU A 215 77.73 38.50 50.81
C GLU A 215 77.64 38.20 52.31
N GLN A 216 76.66 37.41 52.77
CA GLN A 216 76.55 37.02 54.17
C GLN A 216 77.70 36.10 54.62
N ALA A 217 78.22 35.23 53.74
CA ALA A 217 79.43 34.46 54.01
C ALA A 217 80.67 35.38 54.11
N ALA A 218 80.81 36.37 53.23
CA ALA A 218 81.89 37.35 53.29
C ALA A 218 81.82 38.24 54.55
N ALA A 219 80.62 38.70 54.92
CA ALA A 219 80.39 39.42 56.17
C ALA A 219 80.75 38.57 57.40
N SER A 220 80.36 37.29 57.42
CA SER A 220 80.72 36.35 58.49
C SER A 220 82.23 36.14 58.61
N ALA A 221 82.95 36.09 57.48
CA ALA A 221 84.41 36.02 57.46
C ALA A 221 85.05 37.33 58.00
N GLN A 222 84.47 38.49 57.68
CA GLN A 222 84.91 39.78 58.22
C GLN A 222 84.64 39.92 59.73
N THR A 223 83.51 39.39 60.22
CA THR A 223 83.24 39.27 61.66
C THR A 223 84.29 38.39 62.33
N ALA A 224 84.54 37.17 61.82
CA ALA A 224 85.57 36.28 62.37
C ALA A 224 86.99 36.91 62.35
N SER A 225 87.32 37.70 61.32
CA SER A 225 88.58 38.48 61.29
C SER A 225 88.61 39.60 62.33
N THR A 226 87.48 40.22 62.63
CA THR A 226 87.35 41.26 63.65
C THR A 226 87.47 40.64 65.04
N ASP A 227 86.76 39.54 65.29
CA ASP A 227 86.81 38.78 66.53
C ASP A 227 88.24 38.26 66.81
N ALA A 228 88.96 37.81 65.77
CA ALA A 228 90.37 37.44 65.89
C ALA A 228 91.26 38.63 66.28
N GLN A 229 91.03 39.83 65.73
CA GLN A 229 91.75 41.06 66.14
C GLN A 229 91.37 41.48 67.57
N THR A 230 90.11 41.35 67.96
CA THR A 230 89.65 41.62 69.34
C THR A 230 90.26 40.64 70.33
N ALA A 231 90.34 39.35 69.99
CA ALA A 231 91.03 38.33 70.79
C ALA A 231 92.54 38.59 70.87
N GLN A 232 93.19 38.98 69.77
CA GLN A 232 94.60 39.37 69.74
C GLN A 232 94.87 40.60 70.64
N THR A 233 93.98 41.59 70.60
CA THR A 233 94.04 42.80 71.44
C THR A 233 93.84 42.43 72.91
N ALA A 234 92.83 41.61 73.22
CA ALA A 234 92.57 41.11 74.56
C ALA A 234 93.73 40.28 75.12
N ALA A 235 94.44 39.51 74.27
CA ALA A 235 95.65 38.77 74.66
C ALA A 235 96.84 39.71 74.95
N SER A 236 97.03 40.78 74.16
CA SER A 236 98.02 41.83 74.46
C SER A 236 97.69 42.53 75.77
N THR A 237 96.45 42.99 75.95
CA THR A 237 96.02 43.62 77.21
C THR A 237 96.10 42.65 78.39
N ALA A 238 95.79 41.36 78.22
CA ALA A 238 95.99 40.37 79.27
C ALA A 238 97.48 40.16 79.61
N THR A 239 98.39 40.33 78.65
CA THR A 239 99.85 40.29 78.87
C THR A 239 100.33 41.53 79.63
N GLU A 240 99.86 42.73 79.23
CA GLU A 240 100.12 43.99 79.93
C GLU A 240 99.57 43.95 81.37
N GLN A 241 98.33 43.46 81.56
CA GLN A 241 97.71 43.30 82.87
C GLN A 241 98.37 42.18 83.68
N ALA A 242 98.95 41.14 83.06
CA ALA A 242 99.76 40.14 83.76
C ALA A 242 101.09 40.71 84.23
N GLN A 243 101.75 41.57 83.45
CA GLN A 243 102.96 42.30 83.87
C GLN A 243 102.64 43.30 84.99
N ALA A 244 101.56 44.07 84.86
CA ALA A 244 101.06 44.94 85.92
C ALA A 244 100.71 44.13 87.18
N ALA A 245 99.97 43.03 87.04
CA ALA A 245 99.65 42.14 88.15
C ALA A 245 100.92 41.57 88.81
N GLN A 246 101.96 41.18 88.05
CA GLN A 246 103.25 40.77 88.60
C GLN A 246 103.91 41.90 89.42
N SER A 247 103.86 43.14 88.92
CA SER A 247 104.27 44.35 89.64
C SER A 247 103.44 44.64 90.91
N TRP A 248 102.21 44.10 91.02
CA TRP A 248 101.37 44.15 92.24
C TRP A 248 101.34 42.82 93.03
N ALA A 249 102.02 41.76 92.59
CA ALA A 249 101.91 40.41 93.15
C ALA A 249 103.23 39.82 93.65
N VAL A 250 104.36 40.21 93.06
CA VAL A 250 105.69 39.67 93.37
C VAL A 250 106.77 40.75 93.37
N GLY A 251 106.68 41.74 92.46
CA GLY A 251 107.71 42.75 92.22
C GLY A 251 108.62 42.44 91.02
N GLY A 252 109.68 43.23 90.84
CA GLY A 252 110.76 43.00 89.89
C GLY A 252 110.41 43.06 88.39
N THR A 253 109.47 43.90 87.94
CA THR A 253 109.15 44.11 86.51
C THR A 253 109.71 45.41 85.93
N GLY A 254 110.07 46.37 86.77
CA GLY A 254 110.53 47.71 86.39
C GLY A 254 109.42 48.66 85.91
N THR A 255 108.14 48.27 85.99
CA THR A 255 107.03 49.07 85.42
C THR A 255 106.40 50.06 86.39
N ARG A 256 106.66 49.96 87.70
CA ARG A 256 106.02 50.77 88.74
C ARG A 256 107.01 51.13 89.87
N PRO A 257 107.00 52.36 90.40
CA PRO A 257 107.75 52.70 91.61
C PRO A 257 107.29 51.87 92.82
N GLU A 258 108.25 51.43 93.65
CA GLU A 258 108.05 50.68 94.91
C GLU A 258 107.27 49.35 94.78
N GLU A 259 107.38 48.68 93.63
CA GLU A 259 106.68 47.43 93.36
C GLU A 259 107.04 46.24 94.27
N ASP A 260 108.25 46.23 94.83
CA ASP A 260 108.76 45.12 95.66
C ASP A 260 108.20 45.13 97.10
N HIS A 261 107.40 46.13 97.49
CA HIS A 261 106.89 46.28 98.86
C HIS A 261 105.43 45.83 99.08
N ASP A 262 104.61 45.77 98.03
CA ASP A 262 103.15 45.65 98.14
C ASP A 262 102.64 44.53 97.23
N ASN A 263 102.49 43.31 97.77
CA ASN A 263 102.38 42.09 96.98
C ASN A 263 101.14 41.21 97.29
N ALA A 264 100.38 40.87 96.25
CA ALA A 264 99.06 40.24 96.28
C ALA A 264 99.00 38.83 96.89
N LYS A 265 100.13 38.23 97.30
CA LYS A 265 100.14 36.99 98.11
C LYS A 265 99.38 37.16 99.43
N TYR A 266 99.23 38.40 99.90
CA TYR A 266 98.37 38.80 101.03
C TYR A 266 96.86 38.73 100.72
N TRP A 267 96.44 39.11 99.52
CA TRP A 267 95.01 39.24 99.15
C TRP A 267 94.41 37.99 98.50
N ALA A 268 95.24 37.07 97.99
CA ALA A 268 94.80 35.85 97.29
C ALA A 268 93.97 34.86 98.14
N GLY A 269 93.85 35.06 99.46
CA GLY A 269 93.06 34.21 100.36
C GLY A 269 91.56 34.53 100.44
N VAL A 270 91.04 35.50 99.68
CA VAL A 270 89.75 36.16 99.99
C VAL A 270 88.61 35.90 98.99
N ALA A 271 88.86 35.45 97.75
CA ALA A 271 87.80 35.36 96.72
C ALA A 271 87.96 34.19 95.71
N HIS A 272 87.18 33.11 95.88
CA HIS A 272 87.05 32.01 94.92
C HIS A 272 85.66 31.33 94.93
N ASP A 273 84.58 32.11 94.78
CA ASP A 273 83.20 31.64 94.57
C ASP A 273 82.48 32.65 93.64
N ALA A 274 82.26 32.50 92.32
CA ALA A 274 81.96 31.40 91.38
C ALA A 274 80.45 31.27 91.04
N ALA A 275 80.04 31.57 89.78
CA ALA A 275 78.66 31.44 89.27
C ALA A 275 78.56 31.43 87.70
N GLY A 276 77.50 30.83 87.12
CA GLY A 276 77.14 30.90 85.68
C GLY A 276 76.02 29.92 85.22
N GLY A 277 75.40 30.08 84.03
CA GLY A 277 74.47 29.11 83.38
C GLY A 277 73.27 29.63 82.54
N GLY A 278 72.61 28.78 81.71
CA GLY A 278 71.38 29.03 80.89
C GLY A 278 70.78 27.76 80.19
N VAL A 279 69.53 27.76 79.67
CA VAL A 279 68.75 26.57 79.10
C VAL A 279 67.56 26.92 78.13
N VAL A 280 66.65 26.02 77.62
CA VAL A 280 66.70 25.04 76.47
C VAL A 280 65.30 24.61 75.87
N SER A 281 65.23 24.22 74.56
CA SER A 281 64.35 23.15 73.93
C SER A 281 62.84 23.31 73.53
N PHE A 282 62.30 22.39 72.70
CA PHE A 282 60.85 22.15 72.40
C PHE A 282 60.52 20.67 72.11
N HIS A 283 59.38 20.14 72.59
CA HIS A 283 58.91 18.75 72.37
C HIS A 283 59.99 17.65 72.51
N GLY A 284 60.83 17.76 73.54
CA GLY A 284 61.90 16.78 73.83
C GLY A 284 63.05 16.74 72.81
N ARG A 285 63.07 17.65 71.83
CA ARG A 285 64.10 17.75 70.79
C ARG A 285 64.78 19.13 70.84
N THR A 286 66.07 19.17 70.51
CA THR A 286 66.88 20.40 70.43
C THR A 286 67.55 20.49 69.06
N GLY A 287 67.57 21.68 68.48
CA GLY A 287 68.06 21.90 67.11
C GLY A 287 66.99 21.69 66.03
N ALA A 288 67.44 21.55 64.78
CA ALA A 288 66.56 21.37 63.63
C ALA A 288 66.03 19.92 63.52
N VAL A 289 64.81 19.75 63.01
CA VAL A 289 64.06 18.48 63.00
C VAL A 289 63.34 18.30 61.66
N LEU A 290 63.20 17.05 61.20
CA LEU A 290 62.47 16.65 59.98
C LEU A 290 61.28 15.71 60.30
N PRO A 291 60.26 15.63 59.42
CA PRO A 291 59.07 14.78 59.62
C PRO A 291 59.36 13.28 59.60
N GLN A 292 58.46 12.47 60.19
CA GLN A 292 58.58 11.01 60.28
C GLN A 292 57.22 10.30 60.10
N ALA A 293 57.26 8.96 59.95
CA ALA A 293 56.06 8.15 59.80
C ALA A 293 55.19 8.20 61.08
N GLY A 294 53.96 8.70 60.94
CA GLY A 294 53.02 8.96 62.04
C GLY A 294 52.50 10.39 62.09
N ASP A 295 53.10 11.33 61.35
CA ASP A 295 52.72 12.75 61.37
C ASP A 295 51.35 13.08 60.70
N TYR A 296 50.72 12.13 59.98
CA TYR A 296 49.42 12.30 59.29
C TYR A 296 48.57 11.00 59.26
N THR A 297 47.24 11.11 59.20
CA THR A 297 46.29 9.96 59.07
C THR A 297 45.53 9.96 57.73
N ALA A 298 44.86 8.85 57.41
CA ALA A 298 44.11 8.68 56.16
C ALA A 298 42.90 9.63 56.03
N GLU A 299 42.26 10.03 57.13
CA GLU A 299 41.16 11.01 57.08
C GLU A 299 41.63 12.40 56.64
N MET A 300 42.92 12.72 56.81
CA MET A 300 43.49 14.02 56.41
C MET A 300 43.69 14.17 54.89
N VAL A 301 43.46 13.12 54.09
CA VAL A 301 43.74 13.10 52.64
C VAL A 301 42.56 12.65 51.75
N GLY A 302 41.39 12.35 52.33
CA GLY A 302 40.11 12.33 51.58
C GLY A 302 39.86 11.16 50.60
N ALA A 303 40.35 9.95 50.89
CA ALA A 303 40.04 8.76 50.08
C ALA A 303 38.67 8.13 50.43
N ALA A 304 37.97 7.57 49.43
CA ALA A 304 36.72 6.83 49.62
C ALA A 304 36.96 5.41 50.16
N SER A 305 35.92 4.81 50.75
CA SER A 305 35.98 3.47 51.35
C SER A 305 35.49 2.37 50.39
N LEU A 306 36.04 1.17 50.56
CA LEU A 306 35.65 -0.04 49.81
C LEU A 306 34.97 -1.06 50.73
N ASP A 307 34.08 -1.87 50.17
CA ASP A 307 33.47 -3.04 50.81
C ASP A 307 34.42 -4.26 50.82
N SER A 308 33.93 -5.40 51.34
CA SER A 308 34.67 -6.66 51.41
C SER A 308 35.03 -7.27 50.05
N ASP A 309 34.36 -6.84 48.98
CA ASP A 309 34.58 -7.29 47.60
C ASP A 309 35.49 -6.31 46.82
N GLY A 310 35.97 -5.24 47.47
CA GLY A 310 36.82 -4.21 46.87
C GLY A 310 36.07 -3.18 46.01
N LYS A 311 34.75 -3.02 46.21
CA LYS A 311 33.91 -2.07 45.46
C LYS A 311 33.49 -0.89 46.34
N VAL A 312 33.07 0.21 45.71
CA VAL A 312 32.46 1.34 46.42
C VAL A 312 31.00 0.99 46.78
N PRO A 313 30.57 1.12 48.05
CA PRO A 313 29.20 0.82 48.47
C PRO A 313 28.14 1.62 47.71
N VAL A 314 26.95 1.04 47.51
CA VAL A 314 25.89 1.61 46.66
C VAL A 314 25.38 2.97 47.18
N GLU A 315 25.48 3.19 48.49
CA GLU A 315 25.09 4.41 49.20
C GLU A 315 26.03 5.59 48.90
N GLN A 316 27.21 5.33 48.33
CA GLN A 316 28.19 6.34 47.93
C GLN A 316 28.14 6.67 46.43
N LEU A 317 27.23 6.07 45.67
CA LEU A 317 27.05 6.34 44.24
C LEU A 317 26.02 7.47 44.00
N PRO A 318 26.22 8.35 42.99
CA PRO A 318 25.25 9.38 42.65
C PRO A 318 23.99 8.76 42.02
N ALA A 319 22.81 9.27 42.43
CA ALA A 319 21.52 8.71 42.03
C ALA A 319 21.25 8.85 40.52
N ILE A 320 21.12 7.71 39.82
CA ILE A 320 20.72 7.65 38.41
C ILE A 320 19.20 7.75 38.32
N GLY A 321 18.69 8.97 38.10
CA GLY A 321 17.25 9.22 38.00
C GLY A 321 16.67 8.96 36.61
N GLY A 322 15.69 8.05 36.53
CA GLY A 322 14.75 7.94 35.41
C GLY A 322 14.86 6.68 34.56
N THR A 323 13.86 5.81 34.66
CA THR A 323 13.65 4.62 33.82
C THR A 323 13.27 5.00 32.39
N ARG A 324 14.25 5.07 31.48
CA ARG A 324 14.04 5.26 30.04
C ARG A 324 13.61 3.98 29.32
N MET A 325 12.51 3.36 29.76
CA MET A 325 11.95 2.15 29.13
C MET A 325 11.18 2.51 27.85
N CYS A 326 11.91 2.91 26.81
CA CYS A 326 11.40 3.02 25.44
C CYS A 326 11.33 1.66 24.71
N ARG A 327 11.86 0.61 25.36
CA ARG A 327 11.81 -0.78 24.92
C ARG A 327 11.59 -1.69 26.12
N LEU A 328 10.64 -2.61 26.02
CA LEU A 328 10.45 -3.74 26.95
C LEU A 328 10.84 -5.05 26.24
N VAL A 329 11.28 -6.05 27.01
CA VAL A 329 11.71 -7.36 26.52
C VAL A 329 10.82 -8.46 27.09
N VAL A 330 10.37 -9.39 26.25
CA VAL A 330 9.53 -10.53 26.66
C VAL A 330 10.21 -11.84 26.27
N GLY A 331 10.53 -12.69 27.24
CA GLY A 331 11.09 -14.03 27.05
C GLY A 331 10.04 -15.13 27.20
N ALA A 332 10.38 -16.35 26.78
CA ALA A 332 9.57 -17.55 26.98
C ALA A 332 10.37 -18.59 27.81
N ALA A 333 9.81 -19.06 28.92
CA ALA A 333 10.48 -19.97 29.85
C ALA A 333 10.78 -21.33 29.20
N ASP A 334 9.87 -21.83 28.35
CA ASP A 334 10.01 -23.11 27.62
C ASP A 334 11.22 -23.15 26.66
N ASP A 335 11.65 -22.00 26.14
CA ASP A 335 12.86 -21.86 25.31
C ASP A 335 14.11 -21.44 26.12
N GLY A 336 14.02 -21.44 27.45
CA GLY A 336 15.16 -21.30 28.36
C GLY A 336 15.48 -19.89 28.85
N TRP A 337 14.61 -18.90 28.59
CA TRP A 337 14.76 -17.55 29.13
C TRP A 337 14.39 -17.48 30.62
N THR A 338 14.95 -16.51 31.35
CA THR A 338 14.68 -16.30 32.78
C THR A 338 14.26 -14.86 33.10
N GLU A 339 13.74 -14.63 34.31
CA GLU A 339 13.39 -13.30 34.85
C GLU A 339 14.55 -12.28 34.86
N LYS A 340 15.78 -12.70 34.53
CA LYS A 340 16.98 -11.84 34.43
C LYS A 340 17.27 -11.37 33.00
N ASP A 341 16.65 -12.02 32.01
CA ASP A 341 16.92 -11.82 30.58
C ASP A 341 15.84 -10.96 29.89
N CYS A 342 14.68 -10.81 30.53
CA CYS A 342 13.50 -10.12 30.02
C CYS A 342 12.72 -9.40 31.13
N ASP A 343 12.03 -8.31 30.79
CA ASP A 343 11.14 -7.58 31.70
C ASP A 343 9.85 -8.36 32.02
N TYR A 344 9.42 -9.23 31.10
CA TYR A 344 8.27 -10.13 31.23
C TYR A 344 8.66 -11.54 30.79
N LEU A 345 8.36 -12.56 31.59
CA LEU A 345 8.61 -13.96 31.27
C LEU A 345 7.29 -14.70 31.07
N CYS A 346 7.02 -15.12 29.83
CA CYS A 346 5.93 -16.02 29.46
C CYS A 346 6.22 -17.44 29.98
N ASP A 347 5.22 -18.11 30.56
CA ASP A 347 5.40 -19.42 31.23
C ASP A 347 5.01 -20.62 30.35
N GLY A 348 4.49 -20.37 29.15
CA GLY A 348 4.02 -21.39 28.21
C GLY A 348 2.52 -21.66 28.29
N VAL A 349 1.78 -20.94 29.14
CA VAL A 349 0.33 -21.06 29.29
C VAL A 349 -0.31 -19.67 29.32
N ASP A 350 -1.22 -19.42 28.38
CA ASP A 350 -2.00 -18.17 28.30
C ASP A 350 -1.14 -16.89 28.08
N ASP A 351 0.08 -17.04 27.53
CA ASP A 351 1.15 -16.03 27.30
C ASP A 351 0.70 -14.70 26.64
N GLN A 352 -0.53 -14.62 26.13
CA GLN A 352 -1.15 -13.35 25.75
C GLN A 352 -1.26 -12.37 26.93
N ALA A 353 -1.30 -12.86 28.17
CA ALA A 353 -1.44 -12.03 29.36
C ALA A 353 -0.17 -11.19 29.60
N GLU A 354 1.01 -11.80 29.52
CA GLU A 354 2.32 -11.18 29.71
C GLU A 354 2.64 -10.25 28.53
N ILE A 355 2.30 -10.67 27.31
CA ILE A 355 2.43 -9.82 26.11
C ILE A 355 1.51 -8.60 26.21
N GLN A 356 0.27 -8.75 26.67
CA GLN A 356 -0.62 -7.61 26.90
C GLN A 356 -0.14 -6.74 28.06
N ALA A 357 0.38 -7.30 29.15
CA ALA A 357 0.96 -6.55 30.26
C ALA A 357 2.17 -5.70 29.82
N ALA A 358 3.01 -6.22 28.92
CA ALA A 358 4.08 -5.44 28.30
C ALA A 358 3.55 -4.28 27.43
N ILE A 359 2.48 -4.49 26.65
CA ILE A 359 1.79 -3.41 25.90
C ILE A 359 1.21 -2.36 26.86
N ASP A 360 0.57 -2.81 27.93
CA ASP A 360 -0.11 -1.97 28.90
C ASP A 360 0.89 -1.21 29.81
N ALA A 361 2.14 -1.68 29.92
CA ALA A 361 3.24 -1.00 30.62
C ALA A 361 4.02 0.03 29.78
N LEU A 362 3.91 0.04 28.44
CA LEU A 362 4.54 1.08 27.62
C LEU A 362 4.06 2.50 27.98
N PRO A 363 4.87 3.55 27.79
CA PRO A 363 4.41 4.93 27.87
C PRO A 363 3.22 5.24 26.94
N GLU A 364 2.47 6.32 27.22
CA GLU A 364 1.40 6.82 26.33
C GLU A 364 1.93 7.21 24.94
N ALA A 365 3.22 7.53 24.82
CA ALA A 365 3.92 7.87 23.59
C ALA A 365 4.48 6.65 22.82
N GLY A 366 4.01 5.43 23.11
CA GLY A 366 4.43 4.21 22.43
C GLY A 366 5.79 3.66 22.87
N GLY A 367 6.44 2.88 22.00
CA GLY A 367 7.71 2.21 22.27
C GLY A 367 7.87 0.85 21.57
N GLU A 368 9.04 0.21 21.75
CA GLU A 368 9.28 -1.15 21.22
C GLU A 368 8.97 -2.23 22.28
N ILE A 369 8.38 -3.35 21.84
CA ILE A 369 8.35 -4.59 22.61
C ILE A 369 9.16 -5.63 21.83
N ARG A 370 10.26 -6.04 22.42
CA ARG A 370 11.16 -7.05 21.87
C ARG A 370 10.72 -8.42 22.39
N LEU A 371 9.94 -9.15 21.60
CA LEU A 371 9.81 -10.58 21.81
C LEU A 371 11.15 -11.23 21.45
N LEU A 372 11.65 -12.09 22.34
CA LEU A 372 12.84 -12.88 22.09
C LEU A 372 12.53 -14.05 21.13
N GLU A 373 13.54 -14.84 20.79
CA GLU A 373 13.32 -16.10 20.07
C GLU A 373 12.74 -17.16 21.01
N GLY A 374 11.73 -17.89 20.53
CA GLY A 374 11.00 -18.85 21.34
C GLY A 374 9.54 -19.04 20.91
N SER A 375 8.85 -19.91 21.63
CA SER A 375 7.49 -20.40 21.40
C SER A 375 6.56 -19.84 22.48
N TYR A 376 5.59 -19.04 22.06
CA TYR A 376 4.60 -18.39 22.91
C TYR A 376 3.22 -19.01 22.63
N TYR A 377 2.54 -19.50 23.65
CA TYR A 377 1.33 -20.33 23.54
C TYR A 377 0.08 -19.57 24.01
N LEU A 378 -0.63 -18.98 23.06
CA LEU A 378 -1.80 -18.15 23.32
C LEU A 378 -3.07 -19.01 23.36
N SER A 379 -3.86 -18.93 24.43
CA SER A 379 -5.24 -19.44 24.48
C SER A 379 -6.28 -18.38 24.09
N GLY A 380 -5.87 -17.11 24.02
CA GLY A 380 -6.70 -15.95 23.74
C GLY A 380 -6.19 -15.10 22.59
N GLN A 381 -6.45 -13.80 22.69
CA GLN A 381 -6.09 -12.76 21.73
C GLN A 381 -5.51 -11.56 22.49
N PHE A 382 -4.57 -10.81 21.91
CA PHE A 382 -4.08 -9.55 22.47
C PHE A 382 -4.24 -8.37 21.50
N VAL A 383 -4.18 -7.15 22.02
CA VAL A 383 -4.47 -5.92 21.28
C VAL A 383 -3.37 -4.87 21.49
N VAL A 384 -2.75 -4.44 20.39
CA VAL A 384 -1.88 -3.26 20.38
C VAL A 384 -2.76 -2.01 20.40
N SER A 385 -2.95 -1.48 21.63
CA SER A 385 -3.96 -0.49 22.01
C SER A 385 -3.45 0.95 22.08
N LYS A 386 -2.12 1.14 22.14
CA LYS A 386 -1.44 2.45 22.18
C LYS A 386 -0.80 2.74 20.82
N ALA A 387 -0.74 4.01 20.44
CA ALA A 387 -0.11 4.42 19.18
C ALA A 387 1.41 4.31 19.25
N ASP A 388 2.07 4.34 18.08
CA ASP A 388 3.55 4.37 17.97
C ASP A 388 4.24 3.16 18.63
N VAL A 389 3.58 2.00 18.68
CA VAL A 389 4.09 0.75 19.25
C VAL A 389 4.69 -0.16 18.18
N THR A 390 5.91 -0.66 18.41
CA THR A 390 6.55 -1.68 17.57
C THR A 390 6.70 -3.00 18.31
N LEU A 391 5.94 -4.03 17.93
CA LEU A 391 6.12 -5.40 18.43
C LEU A 391 7.08 -6.16 17.49
N ARG A 392 8.30 -6.45 17.96
CA ARG A 392 9.39 -7.01 17.15
C ARG A 392 9.89 -8.35 17.68
N GLY A 393 9.64 -9.41 16.91
CA GLY A 393 10.28 -10.72 17.08
C GLY A 393 11.49 -10.94 16.15
N THR A 394 12.03 -12.14 16.16
CA THR A 394 13.09 -12.61 15.24
C THR A 394 12.44 -13.48 14.16
N PRO A 395 12.53 -13.13 12.86
CA PRO A 395 11.81 -13.80 11.78
C PRO A 395 11.94 -15.33 11.79
N GLY A 396 10.83 -16.04 12.03
CA GLY A 396 10.76 -17.52 12.07
C GLY A 396 11.26 -18.19 13.35
N ALA A 397 11.87 -17.41 14.26
CA ALA A 397 12.35 -17.88 15.56
C ALA A 397 11.44 -17.42 16.73
N THR A 398 10.83 -16.24 16.66
CA THR A 398 9.71 -15.85 17.54
C THR A 398 8.41 -16.40 16.96
N ARG A 399 7.76 -17.32 17.67
CA ARG A 399 6.58 -18.06 17.20
C ARG A 399 5.43 -17.94 18.18
N LEU A 400 4.29 -17.41 17.72
CA LEU A 400 3.06 -17.34 18.50
C LEU A 400 2.10 -18.44 18.00
N TYR A 401 1.86 -19.44 18.85
CA TYR A 401 0.98 -20.57 18.60
C TYR A 401 -0.36 -20.37 19.31
N ALA A 402 -1.46 -20.84 18.74
CA ALA A 402 -2.66 -21.07 19.56
C ALA A 402 -2.49 -22.39 20.33
N ALA A 403 -2.60 -22.33 21.67
CA ALA A 403 -2.47 -23.49 22.54
C ALA A 403 -3.58 -24.53 22.30
N TYR A 404 -4.81 -24.06 22.07
CA TYR A 404 -5.98 -24.90 21.80
C TYR A 404 -6.88 -24.30 20.71
N LYS A 405 -7.83 -25.10 20.25
CA LYS A 405 -8.76 -24.80 19.15
C LYS A 405 -9.65 -23.58 19.46
N LEU A 406 -9.24 -22.40 18.98
CA LEU A 406 -9.91 -21.11 19.22
C LEU A 406 -11.30 -21.03 18.57
N SER A 407 -12.34 -21.45 19.29
CA SER A 407 -13.73 -21.32 18.86
C SER A 407 -14.34 -19.99 19.30
N GLY A 408 -14.70 -19.13 18.34
CA GLY A 408 -15.44 -17.89 18.60
C GLY A 408 -14.61 -16.60 18.71
N LEU A 409 -13.29 -16.66 18.50
CA LEU A 409 -12.44 -15.48 18.39
C LEU A 409 -12.40 -14.97 16.94
N ASN A 410 -12.39 -13.65 16.77
CA ASN A 410 -12.40 -13.02 15.44
C ASN A 410 -10.99 -12.84 14.87
N PHE A 411 -9.99 -12.62 15.74
CA PHE A 411 -8.59 -12.36 15.41
C PHE A 411 -7.66 -13.09 16.38
N PHE A 412 -6.37 -13.19 16.04
CA PHE A 412 -5.31 -13.65 16.95
C PHE A 412 -4.55 -12.44 17.55
N VAL A 413 -4.22 -11.47 16.69
CA VAL A 413 -3.64 -10.17 17.08
C VAL A 413 -4.39 -9.04 16.39
N ARG A 414 -4.81 -8.01 17.13
CA ARG A 414 -5.37 -6.78 16.54
C ARG A 414 -4.52 -5.57 16.88
N VAL A 415 -4.29 -4.71 15.89
CA VAL A 415 -3.62 -3.42 16.02
C VAL A 415 -4.69 -2.33 15.88
N THR A 416 -5.13 -1.78 17.02
CA THR A 416 -6.24 -0.81 17.03
C THR A 416 -5.80 0.65 16.94
N ALA A 417 -4.55 0.94 17.29
CA ALA A 417 -4.01 2.30 17.31
C ALA A 417 -3.08 2.59 16.12
N ASP A 418 -2.82 3.87 15.89
CA ASP A 418 -2.11 4.36 14.71
C ASP A 418 -0.58 4.18 14.81
N ARG A 419 0.11 4.19 13.65
CA ARG A 419 1.60 4.10 13.51
C ARG A 419 2.24 2.89 14.19
N CYS A 420 1.47 1.81 14.36
CA CYS A 420 1.92 0.60 15.03
C CYS A 420 2.50 -0.42 14.06
N THR A 421 3.62 -1.06 14.43
CA THR A 421 4.34 -2.03 13.60
C THR A 421 4.38 -3.41 14.25
N LEU A 422 4.00 -4.46 13.51
CA LEU A 422 4.32 -5.85 13.84
C LEU A 422 5.46 -6.32 12.92
N SER A 423 6.55 -6.83 13.48
CA SER A 423 7.71 -7.22 12.67
C SER A 423 8.40 -8.52 13.15
N GLY A 424 8.81 -9.35 12.19
CA GLY A 424 9.61 -10.55 12.45
C GLY A 424 8.91 -11.63 13.26
N LEU A 425 7.58 -11.69 13.20
CA LEU A 425 6.75 -12.65 13.93
C LEU A 425 6.34 -13.83 13.04
N TRP A 426 6.28 -15.03 13.60
CA TRP A 426 5.62 -16.19 13.00
C TRP A 426 4.37 -16.53 13.81
N LEU A 427 3.19 -16.58 13.19
CA LEU A 427 1.90 -16.79 13.87
C LEU A 427 1.22 -18.05 13.32
N SER A 428 0.63 -18.89 14.18
CA SER A 428 -0.22 -20.00 13.71
C SER A 428 -1.24 -20.51 14.73
N PRO A 429 -2.51 -20.76 14.36
CA PRO A 429 -3.54 -21.27 15.26
C PRO A 429 -3.49 -22.81 15.45
N GLY A 430 -2.31 -23.41 15.29
CA GLY A 430 -2.08 -24.85 15.41
C GLY A 430 -2.75 -25.70 14.31
N ASN A 431 -2.81 -27.02 14.54
CA ASN A 431 -3.30 -28.01 13.56
C ASN A 431 -4.85 -28.11 13.50
N GLY A 432 -5.60 -27.05 13.85
CA GLY A 432 -6.96 -27.19 14.41
C GLY A 432 -8.11 -26.41 13.77
N ILE A 433 -7.91 -25.72 12.64
CA ILE A 433 -8.93 -24.83 12.03
C ILE A 433 -10.05 -25.57 11.26
N SER A 434 -10.99 -26.17 11.98
CA SER A 434 -12.28 -26.63 11.42
C SER A 434 -13.39 -25.57 11.57
N GLY A 435 -13.16 -24.37 11.03
CA GLY A 435 -14.08 -23.23 11.05
C GLY A 435 -14.10 -22.45 12.39
N GLY A 436 -13.96 -21.12 12.31
CA GLY A 436 -14.16 -20.24 13.48
C GLY A 436 -13.57 -18.84 13.36
N MET A 437 -12.29 -18.72 12.99
CA MET A 437 -11.56 -17.44 12.99
C MET A 437 -11.83 -16.62 11.73
N ALA A 438 -11.98 -15.30 11.88
CA ALA A 438 -12.23 -14.36 10.77
C ALA A 438 -10.93 -13.77 10.18
N CYS A 439 -9.86 -13.68 10.96
CA CYS A 439 -8.51 -13.36 10.50
C CYS A 439 -7.43 -13.86 11.49
N GLY A 440 -6.16 -13.82 11.08
CA GLY A 440 -5.02 -14.00 12.00
C GLY A 440 -4.60 -12.66 12.62
N VAL A 441 -4.11 -11.75 11.78
CA VAL A 441 -3.84 -10.35 12.17
C VAL A 441 -4.90 -9.42 11.61
N GLU A 442 -5.29 -8.42 12.39
CA GLU A 442 -6.14 -7.32 11.93
C GLU A 442 -5.54 -5.94 12.23
N LEU A 443 -5.34 -5.12 11.19
CA LEU A 443 -5.08 -3.69 11.33
C LEU A 443 -6.42 -2.92 11.31
N THR A 444 -6.69 -2.09 12.33
CA THR A 444 -7.83 -1.17 12.33
C THR A 444 -7.46 0.30 12.54
N GLY A 445 -6.29 0.58 13.11
CA GLY A 445 -5.67 1.91 13.17
C GLY A 445 -4.95 2.27 11.86
N LYS A 446 -4.60 3.54 11.68
CA LYS A 446 -3.94 4.10 10.50
C LYS A 446 -2.43 3.94 10.54
N GLU A 447 -1.76 4.06 9.39
CA GLU A 447 -0.29 3.99 9.28
C GLU A 447 0.29 2.66 9.84
N GLY A 448 -0.55 1.62 9.94
CA GLY A 448 -0.19 0.33 10.54
C GLY A 448 0.70 -0.50 9.62
N ALA A 449 1.73 -1.13 10.17
CA ALA A 449 2.72 -1.87 9.39
C ALA A 449 2.85 -3.34 9.80
N LEU A 450 2.87 -4.24 8.83
CA LEU A 450 3.40 -5.60 8.97
C LEU A 450 4.68 -5.72 8.14
N ASP A 451 5.78 -6.10 8.79
CA ASP A 451 7.09 -6.25 8.13
C ASP A 451 7.72 -7.61 8.43
N THR A 452 7.85 -8.44 7.39
CA THR A 452 8.48 -9.77 7.49
C THR A 452 7.76 -10.66 8.52
N VAL A 453 6.42 -10.69 8.43
CA VAL A 453 5.54 -11.51 9.28
C VAL A 453 5.05 -12.74 8.50
N ASP A 454 5.15 -13.92 9.11
CA ASP A 454 4.85 -15.21 8.51
C ASP A 454 3.57 -15.80 9.17
N LEU A 455 2.44 -15.75 8.47
CA LEU A 455 1.10 -16.09 8.97
C LEU A 455 0.66 -17.48 8.48
N ARG A 456 0.75 -18.50 9.34
CA ARG A 456 0.60 -19.91 8.94
C ARG A 456 -0.65 -20.59 9.49
N ASN A 457 -1.27 -21.43 8.68
CA ASN A 457 -2.44 -22.25 8.99
C ASN A 457 -3.68 -21.43 9.41
N PHE A 458 -3.89 -20.27 8.78
CA PHE A 458 -5.13 -19.50 8.89
C PHE A 458 -6.06 -19.82 7.71
N SER A 459 -7.33 -20.13 7.99
CA SER A 459 -8.35 -20.42 6.99
C SER A 459 -8.93 -19.15 6.38
N MET A 460 -9.01 -19.09 5.05
CA MET A 460 -9.55 -17.97 4.26
C MET A 460 -8.74 -16.68 4.37
N THR A 461 -8.68 -16.06 5.55
CA THR A 461 -8.04 -14.76 5.80
C THR A 461 -6.94 -14.92 6.84
N ALA A 462 -5.70 -14.68 6.44
CA ALA A 462 -4.58 -14.59 7.38
C ALA A 462 -4.41 -13.15 7.89
N LEU A 463 -4.63 -12.15 7.03
CA LEU A 463 -4.52 -10.73 7.35
C LEU A 463 -5.76 -9.95 6.89
N SER A 464 -6.29 -9.11 7.78
CA SER A 464 -7.32 -8.12 7.52
C SER A 464 -6.74 -6.71 7.71
N VAL A 465 -6.97 -5.81 6.76
CA VAL A 465 -6.76 -4.36 6.91
C VAL A 465 -8.12 -3.68 6.76
N SER A 466 -8.64 -3.14 7.86
CA SER A 466 -10.02 -2.66 7.94
C SER A 466 -10.27 -1.44 7.05
N LYS A 467 -11.54 -1.13 6.77
CA LYS A 467 -11.93 0.07 6.01
C LYS A 467 -11.55 1.41 6.65
N THR A 468 -11.11 1.43 7.91
CA THR A 468 -10.65 2.63 8.64
C THR A 468 -9.13 2.69 8.79
N ALA A 469 -8.43 1.61 8.45
CA ALA A 469 -6.98 1.49 8.51
C ALA A 469 -6.36 2.08 7.23
N GLU A 470 -6.29 3.40 7.19
CA GLU A 470 -5.68 4.14 6.07
C GLU A 470 -4.15 4.03 6.10
N ASP A 471 -3.49 4.19 4.94
CA ASP A 471 -2.03 4.34 4.80
C ASP A 471 -1.20 3.16 5.37
N CYS A 472 -1.80 1.98 5.48
CA CYS A 472 -1.15 0.80 6.07
C CYS A 472 -0.19 0.10 5.09
N SER A 473 0.90 -0.50 5.60
CA SER A 473 1.88 -1.22 4.77
C SER A 473 2.05 -2.69 5.19
N VAL A 474 2.10 -3.58 4.20
CA VAL A 474 2.27 -5.02 4.36
C VAL A 474 3.42 -5.45 3.46
N ARG A 475 4.58 -5.72 4.07
CA ARG A 475 5.87 -5.80 3.38
C ARG A 475 6.60 -7.10 3.71
N PHE A 476 7.04 -7.82 2.69
CA PHE A 476 7.76 -9.11 2.79
C PHE A 476 7.04 -10.21 3.60
N CYS A 477 5.75 -10.06 3.85
CA CYS A 477 4.95 -10.98 4.65
C CYS A 477 4.56 -12.23 3.85
N ARG A 478 4.27 -13.32 4.56
CA ARG A 478 3.86 -14.59 3.93
C ARG A 478 2.60 -15.14 4.56
N THR A 479 1.77 -15.80 3.76
CA THR A 479 0.65 -16.59 4.26
C THR A 479 0.80 -18.07 3.86
N SER A 480 0.24 -18.98 4.66
CA SER A 480 0.16 -20.42 4.32
C SER A 480 -0.76 -20.70 3.13
N ALA A 481 -0.74 -21.95 2.67
CA ALA A 481 -1.62 -22.48 1.63
C ALA A 481 -3.06 -21.98 1.77
N ASP A 482 -3.72 -22.12 2.92
CA ASP A 482 -5.17 -21.89 3.07
C ASP A 482 -5.58 -20.42 3.31
N GLY A 483 -4.63 -19.48 3.42
CA GLY A 483 -4.87 -18.12 3.90
C GLY A 483 -4.51 -17.02 2.90
N GLY A 484 -5.41 -16.06 2.71
CA GLY A 484 -5.23 -14.86 1.90
C GLY A 484 -5.02 -13.59 2.72
N MET A 485 -5.02 -12.44 2.03
CA MET A 485 -4.99 -11.11 2.61
C MET A 485 -6.19 -10.29 2.11
N VAL A 486 -6.84 -9.53 2.98
CA VAL A 486 -7.96 -8.63 2.64
C VAL A 486 -7.61 -7.21 3.04
N ALA A 487 -7.79 -6.25 2.13
CA ALA A 487 -7.48 -4.85 2.33
C ALA A 487 -8.66 -3.96 1.93
N MET A 488 -9.30 -3.34 2.92
CA MET A 488 -10.46 -2.47 2.73
C MET A 488 -10.15 -0.99 2.98
N GLY A 489 -9.05 -0.67 3.67
CA GLY A 489 -8.60 0.70 3.93
C GLY A 489 -7.87 1.29 2.72
N PRO A 490 -8.03 2.60 2.43
CA PRO A 490 -7.37 3.24 1.30
C PRO A 490 -5.86 3.46 1.52
N ARG A 491 -5.15 3.74 0.42
CA ARG A 491 -3.70 4.00 0.34
C ARG A 491 -2.83 2.88 0.95
N CYS A 492 -3.35 1.65 0.97
CA CYS A 492 -2.63 0.52 1.53
C CYS A 492 -1.58 -0.03 0.56
N THR A 493 -0.39 -0.36 1.07
CA THR A 493 0.74 -0.86 0.27
C THR A 493 1.03 -2.33 0.54
N PHE A 494 0.98 -3.17 -0.50
CA PHE A 494 1.34 -4.59 -0.46
C PHE A 494 2.58 -4.84 -1.31
N TYR A 495 3.70 -5.16 -0.67
CA TYR A 495 5.01 -5.26 -1.33
C TYR A 495 5.75 -6.56 -1.00
N GLY A 496 6.22 -7.26 -2.03
CA GLY A 496 7.14 -8.40 -1.88
C GLY A 496 6.56 -9.60 -1.10
N CYS A 497 5.23 -9.66 -0.94
CA CYS A 497 4.57 -10.68 -0.13
C CYS A 497 4.36 -11.99 -0.90
N VAL A 498 4.33 -13.11 -0.18
CA VAL A 498 3.99 -14.44 -0.72
C VAL A 498 2.65 -14.87 -0.14
N ILE A 499 1.59 -14.78 -0.94
CA ILE A 499 0.21 -14.94 -0.50
C ILE A 499 -0.34 -16.29 -1.00
N GLY A 500 -1.15 -16.97 -0.19
CA GLY A 500 -1.73 -18.29 -0.45
C GLY A 500 -3.09 -18.29 -1.17
N GLN A 501 -3.84 -19.38 -0.99
CA GLN A 501 -5.06 -19.74 -1.72
C GLN A 501 -6.18 -18.71 -1.59
N GLY A 502 -6.32 -18.06 -0.43
CA GLY A 502 -7.30 -16.99 -0.23
C GLY A 502 -7.04 -15.74 -1.08
N GLY A 503 -5.91 -15.66 -1.78
CA GLY A 503 -5.56 -14.58 -2.69
C GLY A 503 -5.30 -13.26 -1.97
N LEU A 504 -5.23 -12.19 -2.75
CA LEU A 504 -5.23 -10.81 -2.26
C LEU A 504 -6.54 -10.15 -2.69
N LEU A 505 -7.32 -9.63 -1.74
CA LEU A 505 -8.58 -8.92 -1.99
C LEU A 505 -8.40 -7.44 -1.61
N CYS A 506 -7.96 -6.63 -2.58
CA CYS A 506 -7.65 -5.21 -2.39
C CYS A 506 -8.82 -4.33 -2.86
N TYR A 507 -9.69 -3.94 -1.93
CA TYR A 507 -10.86 -3.07 -2.16
C TYR A 507 -10.61 -1.60 -1.78
N GLY A 508 -9.59 -1.31 -0.99
CA GLY A 508 -9.24 0.05 -0.58
C GLY A 508 -8.68 0.88 -1.74
N GLU A 509 -9.20 2.09 -1.93
CA GLU A 509 -8.81 3.03 -3.00
C GLU A 509 -7.35 3.49 -2.88
N GLU A 510 -6.75 3.93 -3.98
CA GLU A 510 -5.37 4.46 -4.05
C GLU A 510 -4.29 3.48 -3.54
N SER A 511 -4.60 2.17 -3.49
CA SER A 511 -3.70 1.16 -2.93
C SER A 511 -2.63 0.70 -3.93
N LEU A 512 -1.43 0.41 -3.43
CA LEU A 512 -0.26 0.02 -4.22
C LEU A 512 0.10 -1.45 -3.97
N VAL A 513 -0.05 -2.30 -4.99
CA VAL A 513 0.19 -3.75 -4.92
C VAL A 513 1.30 -4.12 -5.90
N PHE A 514 2.51 -4.41 -5.40
CA PHE A 514 3.65 -4.66 -6.28
C PHE A 514 4.65 -5.73 -5.84
N CYS A 515 5.25 -6.39 -6.83
CA CYS A 515 6.25 -7.45 -6.66
C CYS A 515 5.80 -8.63 -5.76
N ASN A 516 4.49 -8.86 -5.62
CA ASN A 516 3.95 -9.96 -4.82
C ASN A 516 3.82 -11.25 -5.63
N ARG A 517 3.92 -12.42 -4.96
CA ARG A 517 3.53 -13.71 -5.52
C ARG A 517 2.26 -14.21 -4.85
N VAL A 518 1.13 -14.10 -5.54
CA VAL A 518 -0.20 -14.46 -5.06
C VAL A 518 -0.59 -15.82 -5.65
N ARG A 519 -0.61 -16.85 -4.80
CA ARG A 519 -0.86 -18.26 -5.17
C ARG A 519 -2.29 -18.65 -4.82
N GLY A 520 -3.29 -17.94 -5.34
CA GLY A 520 -4.67 -18.09 -4.87
C GLY A 520 -5.78 -17.74 -5.84
N MET A 521 -6.98 -18.12 -5.43
CA MET A 521 -8.24 -17.92 -6.12
C MET A 521 -8.74 -16.49 -5.92
N ASN A 522 -9.54 -15.97 -6.87
CA ASN A 522 -10.23 -14.69 -6.74
C ASN A 522 -9.32 -13.48 -6.42
N SER A 523 -8.04 -13.50 -6.81
CA SER A 523 -7.12 -12.38 -6.58
C SER A 523 -7.69 -11.10 -7.21
N THR A 524 -8.11 -10.16 -6.36
CA THR A 524 -9.02 -9.06 -6.70
C THR A 524 -8.36 -7.72 -6.43
N ILE A 525 -8.21 -6.90 -7.47
CA ILE A 525 -7.80 -5.50 -7.35
C ILE A 525 -9.00 -4.64 -7.73
N CYS A 526 -9.62 -4.01 -6.74
CA CYS A 526 -10.88 -3.29 -6.90
C CYS A 526 -10.86 -1.85 -6.40
N GLY A 527 -9.90 -1.37 -5.60
CA GLY A 527 -9.94 0.03 -5.14
C GLY A 527 -9.74 1.04 -6.29
N THR A 528 -10.55 2.11 -6.35
CA THR A 528 -10.38 3.22 -7.31
C THR A 528 -8.94 3.74 -7.33
N HIS A 529 -8.38 4.04 -8.51
CA HIS A 529 -7.00 4.52 -8.68
C HIS A 529 -5.88 3.62 -8.09
N SER A 530 -6.18 2.35 -7.75
CA SER A 530 -5.14 1.43 -7.26
C SER A 530 -4.14 1.05 -8.37
N VAL A 531 -2.90 0.77 -7.98
CA VAL A 531 -1.83 0.35 -8.89
C VAL A 531 -1.41 -1.07 -8.55
N ALA A 532 -1.60 -2.00 -9.48
CA ALA A 532 -1.13 -3.38 -9.38
C ALA A 532 -0.04 -3.63 -10.42
N THR A 533 1.23 -3.75 -10.00
CA THR A 533 2.37 -3.86 -10.92
C THR A 533 3.42 -4.91 -10.57
N ASN A 534 3.97 -5.58 -11.59
CA ASN A 534 5.02 -6.60 -11.47
C ASN A 534 4.68 -7.76 -10.50
N ASN A 535 3.40 -8.09 -10.31
CA ASN A 535 2.98 -9.22 -9.47
C ASN A 535 2.88 -10.52 -10.29
N LEU A 536 3.06 -11.67 -9.63
CA LEU A 536 2.70 -12.98 -10.15
C LEU A 536 1.41 -13.47 -9.48
N PHE A 537 0.30 -13.46 -10.24
CA PHE A 537 -0.97 -14.07 -9.87
C PHE A 537 -1.02 -15.50 -10.44
N ASP A 538 -1.09 -16.49 -9.57
CA ASP A 538 -0.93 -17.91 -9.91
C ASP A 538 -2.09 -18.76 -9.35
N ALA A 539 -3.18 -18.84 -10.11
CA ALA A 539 -4.37 -19.65 -9.78
C ALA A 539 -4.29 -21.10 -10.28
N SER A 540 -3.17 -21.52 -10.88
CA SER A 540 -3.03 -22.73 -11.72
C SER A 540 -3.36 -24.07 -11.03
N ASN A 541 -3.44 -24.09 -9.70
CA ASN A 541 -3.73 -25.29 -8.91
C ASN A 541 -5.20 -25.40 -8.45
N TYR A 542 -6.01 -24.35 -8.63
CA TYR A 542 -7.37 -24.25 -8.08
C TYR A 542 -8.43 -24.27 -9.19
N TYR A 543 -9.65 -24.73 -8.90
CA TYR A 543 -10.65 -24.99 -9.95
C TYR A 543 -11.57 -23.81 -10.28
N ASP A 544 -11.93 -22.97 -9.30
CA ASP A 544 -12.91 -21.90 -9.48
C ASP A 544 -12.26 -20.51 -9.64
N SER A 545 -12.92 -19.63 -10.41
CA SER A 545 -12.58 -18.22 -10.66
C SER A 545 -11.31 -17.95 -11.48
N TYR A 546 -11.14 -16.69 -11.90
CA TYR A 546 -10.06 -16.19 -12.76
C TYR A 546 -8.70 -16.14 -12.04
N GLY A 547 -7.61 -15.99 -12.81
CA GLY A 547 -6.26 -15.78 -12.26
C GLY A 547 -6.14 -14.44 -11.53
N ALA A 548 -6.68 -13.38 -12.13
CA ALA A 548 -6.89 -12.08 -11.51
C ALA A 548 -8.24 -11.47 -11.92
N PHE A 549 -8.83 -10.69 -11.03
CA PHE A 549 -10.06 -9.92 -11.24
C PHE A 549 -9.79 -8.43 -10.96
N VAL A 550 -10.22 -7.55 -11.85
CA VAL A 550 -9.91 -6.11 -11.80
C VAL A 550 -11.17 -5.24 -11.95
N GLY A 551 -11.36 -4.34 -10.98
CA GLY A 551 -12.42 -3.34 -10.95
C GLY A 551 -13.81 -3.88 -10.61
N ASN A 552 -14.81 -3.00 -10.52
CA ASN A 552 -16.20 -3.38 -10.26
C ASN A 552 -17.14 -2.42 -11.00
N PRO A 553 -18.12 -2.92 -11.79
CA PRO A 553 -18.90 -2.11 -12.74
C PRO A 553 -19.89 -1.14 -12.07
N LYS A 554 -19.92 -1.08 -10.73
CA LYS A 554 -20.84 -0.22 -9.97
C LYS A 554 -20.17 0.79 -9.04
N GLN A 555 -18.87 0.67 -8.78
CA GLN A 555 -18.20 1.50 -7.76
C GLN A 555 -16.76 1.91 -8.08
N TYR A 556 -16.02 1.19 -8.93
CA TYR A 556 -14.56 1.35 -8.97
C TYR A 556 -13.95 1.30 -10.38
N GLY A 557 -12.96 2.16 -10.61
CA GLY A 557 -12.26 2.32 -11.88
C GLY A 557 -10.91 3.03 -11.76
N GLY A 558 -10.29 3.36 -12.90
CA GLY A 558 -9.00 4.05 -12.92
C GLY A 558 -7.81 3.19 -12.43
N ILE A 559 -7.96 1.87 -12.37
CA ILE A 559 -6.94 0.95 -11.84
C ILE A 559 -5.84 0.75 -12.89
N ALA A 560 -4.58 0.89 -12.48
CA ALA A 560 -3.42 0.59 -13.31
C ALA A 560 -2.93 -0.85 -13.03
N PHE A 561 -3.32 -1.80 -13.87
CA PHE A 561 -2.88 -3.21 -13.81
C PHE A 561 -1.80 -3.46 -14.86
N VAL A 562 -0.52 -3.28 -14.49
CA VAL A 562 0.60 -3.13 -15.43
C VAL A 562 1.71 -4.16 -15.20
N GLY A 563 2.21 -4.81 -16.25
CA GLY A 563 3.42 -5.66 -16.16
C GLY A 563 3.30 -6.92 -15.29
N ASN A 564 2.08 -7.33 -14.92
CA ASN A 564 1.86 -8.52 -14.08
C ASN A 564 1.91 -9.81 -14.92
N VAL A 565 2.28 -10.91 -14.28
CA VAL A 565 2.10 -12.27 -14.83
C VAL A 565 0.83 -12.85 -14.22
N VAL A 566 -0.11 -13.29 -15.06
CA VAL A 566 -1.38 -13.89 -14.63
C VAL A 566 -1.51 -15.29 -15.23
N LYS A 567 -1.49 -16.32 -14.38
CA LYS A 567 -1.82 -17.70 -14.76
C LYS A 567 -3.31 -17.98 -14.46
N PRO A 568 -3.99 -18.82 -15.25
CA PRO A 568 -5.42 -19.05 -15.15
C PRO A 568 -5.69 -20.07 -14.04
N ASN A 569 -6.97 -20.43 -13.87
CA ASN A 569 -7.33 -21.56 -13.03
C ASN A 569 -7.06 -22.92 -13.70
N LYS A 570 -7.15 -23.97 -12.89
CA LYS A 570 -7.01 -25.37 -13.28
C LYS A 570 -8.19 -25.91 -14.09
N SER A 571 -9.36 -25.26 -14.06
CA SER A 571 -10.52 -25.73 -14.81
C SER A 571 -10.49 -25.35 -16.30
N GLY A 572 -9.62 -24.42 -16.71
CA GLY A 572 -9.32 -24.15 -18.13
C GLY A 572 -10.49 -23.63 -18.96
N ASN A 573 -11.55 -23.15 -18.29
CA ASN A 573 -12.80 -22.68 -18.89
C ASN A 573 -13.03 -21.18 -18.65
N GLN A 574 -12.02 -20.47 -18.13
CA GLN A 574 -12.10 -19.06 -17.75
C GLN A 574 -10.83 -18.30 -18.15
N PHE A 575 -11.00 -17.02 -18.43
CA PHE A 575 -9.95 -16.08 -18.81
C PHE A 575 -8.90 -15.92 -17.69
N SER A 576 -7.64 -15.66 -18.05
CA SER A 576 -6.59 -15.41 -17.04
C SER A 576 -6.90 -14.16 -16.24
N LEU A 577 -7.26 -13.07 -16.94
CA LEU A 577 -7.68 -11.80 -16.35
C LEU A 577 -9.16 -11.53 -16.65
N ARG A 578 -9.94 -11.13 -15.66
CA ARG A 578 -11.28 -10.57 -15.86
C ARG A 578 -11.31 -9.11 -15.45
N LEU A 579 -11.53 -8.22 -16.42
CA LEU A 579 -11.73 -6.79 -16.22
C LEU A 579 -13.23 -6.47 -16.27
N ASP A 580 -13.77 -5.96 -15.16
CA ASP A 580 -15.18 -5.55 -15.03
C ASP A 580 -15.36 -4.09 -14.58
N GLY A 581 -14.29 -3.39 -14.19
CA GLY A 581 -14.33 -1.95 -13.90
C GLY A 581 -14.27 -1.06 -15.13
N ASN A 582 -14.37 0.26 -14.94
CA ASN A 582 -14.25 1.27 -16.00
C ASN A 582 -12.90 2.03 -15.93
N GLU A 583 -12.49 2.63 -17.05
CA GLU A 583 -11.37 3.59 -17.14
C GLU A 583 -10.00 3.06 -16.64
N ASN A 584 -9.82 1.74 -16.65
CA ASN A 584 -8.61 1.07 -16.16
C ASN A 584 -7.52 1.00 -17.24
N ILE A 585 -6.26 1.04 -16.83
CA ILE A 585 -5.09 0.87 -17.70
C ILE A 585 -4.55 -0.54 -17.47
N VAL A 586 -4.68 -1.40 -18.49
CA VAL A 586 -4.23 -2.80 -18.46
C VAL A 586 -3.20 -3.01 -19.56
N THR A 587 -1.91 -2.95 -19.21
CA THR A 587 -0.84 -3.00 -20.22
C THR A 587 0.43 -3.74 -19.80
N GLY A 588 1.15 -4.30 -20.77
CA GLY A 588 2.40 -5.02 -20.56
C GLY A 588 2.29 -6.34 -19.78
N ASN A 589 1.08 -6.81 -19.47
CA ASN A 589 0.87 -8.02 -18.68
C ASN A 589 1.13 -9.28 -19.52
N ILE A 590 1.62 -10.34 -18.88
CA ILE A 590 1.73 -11.68 -19.48
C ILE A 590 0.55 -12.51 -18.99
N LEU A 591 -0.36 -12.84 -19.90
CA LEU A 591 -1.56 -13.65 -19.64
C LEU A 591 -1.31 -15.08 -20.16
N VAL A 592 -1.21 -16.04 -19.24
CA VAL A 592 -0.89 -17.43 -19.59
C VAL A 592 -2.16 -18.19 -19.93
N GLN A 593 -2.39 -18.46 -21.21
CA GLN A 593 -3.64 -19.00 -21.76
C GLN A 593 -4.85 -18.09 -21.52
N TYR A 594 -5.91 -18.32 -22.32
CA TYR A 594 -7.25 -17.73 -22.22
C TYR A 594 -7.39 -16.19 -22.28
N GLY A 595 -6.30 -15.42 -22.22
CA GLY A 595 -6.32 -13.96 -22.39
C GLY A 595 -7.11 -13.23 -21.30
N HIS A 596 -7.90 -12.23 -21.71
CA HIS A 596 -8.72 -11.40 -20.82
C HIS A 596 -10.17 -11.29 -21.32
N THR A 597 -11.11 -10.98 -20.41
CA THR A 597 -12.33 -10.24 -20.79
C THR A 597 -12.15 -8.76 -20.48
N ASP A 598 -12.81 -7.91 -21.27
CA ASP A 598 -13.18 -6.56 -20.89
C ASP A 598 -14.71 -6.46 -20.93
N ASN A 599 -15.33 -6.26 -19.76
CA ASN A 599 -16.77 -6.06 -19.59
C ASN A 599 -17.12 -4.60 -19.22
N GLY A 600 -16.12 -3.71 -19.17
CA GLY A 600 -16.27 -2.32 -18.75
C GLY A 600 -16.33 -1.34 -19.91
N THR A 601 -16.12 -0.07 -19.58
CA THR A 601 -16.09 1.06 -20.54
C THR A 601 -14.89 1.97 -20.26
N GLY A 602 -14.30 2.54 -21.31
CA GLY A 602 -13.16 3.45 -21.21
C GLY A 602 -11.82 2.79 -20.85
N ASN A 603 -11.76 1.46 -20.75
CA ASN A 603 -10.54 0.73 -20.43
C ASN A 603 -9.50 0.81 -21.57
N LEU A 604 -8.23 1.00 -21.22
CA LEU A 604 -7.09 0.91 -22.14
C LEU A 604 -6.43 -0.46 -21.97
N VAL A 605 -6.74 -1.40 -22.87
CA VAL A 605 -6.20 -2.78 -22.83
C VAL A 605 -5.30 -3.02 -24.05
N ASP A 606 -4.01 -2.69 -23.91
CA ASP A 606 -3.03 -2.73 -25.01
C ASP A 606 -1.68 -3.30 -24.55
N GLY A 607 -0.86 -3.83 -25.47
CA GLY A 607 0.50 -4.32 -25.19
C GLY A 607 0.59 -5.56 -24.28
N ASN A 608 -0.52 -6.26 -24.03
CA ASN A 608 -0.54 -7.47 -23.21
C ASN A 608 -0.21 -8.73 -24.03
N LEU A 609 0.73 -9.55 -23.55
CA LEU A 609 1.15 -10.79 -24.20
C LEU A 609 0.29 -11.96 -23.74
N VAL A 610 -0.55 -12.51 -24.63
CA VAL A 610 -1.26 -13.77 -24.39
C VAL A 610 -0.41 -14.94 -24.89
N THR A 611 -0.02 -15.85 -23.99
CA THR A 611 0.74 -17.06 -24.35
C THR A 611 -0.18 -18.27 -24.47
N THR A 612 0.04 -19.14 -25.46
CA THR A 612 -0.85 -20.28 -25.76
C THR A 612 -0.37 -21.62 -25.20
N GLY A 613 0.84 -21.68 -24.64
CA GLY A 613 1.40 -22.83 -23.92
C GLY A 613 1.69 -22.46 -22.47
N GLY A 614 1.61 -23.44 -21.57
CA GLY A 614 1.93 -23.23 -20.15
C GLY A 614 3.40 -22.85 -19.95
N VAL A 615 3.64 -21.64 -19.44
CA VAL A 615 4.99 -21.18 -19.09
C VAL A 615 5.48 -21.98 -17.88
N SER A 616 6.45 -22.87 -18.08
CA SER A 616 7.13 -23.59 -17.00
C SER A 616 7.85 -22.60 -16.08
N ASP A 617 7.73 -22.77 -14.76
CA ASP A 617 8.29 -21.87 -13.74
C ASP A 617 9.83 -21.73 -13.86
N GLY A 618 10.29 -20.71 -14.59
CA GLY A 618 11.69 -20.58 -15.02
C GLY A 618 12.08 -19.18 -15.53
N VAL A 619 11.51 -18.13 -14.93
CA VAL A 619 12.00 -16.74 -14.95
C VAL A 619 11.85 -16.19 -13.52
#